data_AF-A0A397EBU9-F1
#
_entry.id   AF-A0A397EBU9-F1
#
_cell.length_a   1.000
_cell.length_b   1.000
_cell.length_c   1.000
_cell.angle_alpha   90.00
_cell.angle_beta   90.00
_cell.angle_gamma   90.00
#
_symmetry.space_group_name_H-M   'P 1'
#
loop_
_entity.id
_entity.type
_entity.pdbx_description
1 polymer ?
#
loop_
_entity_poly.entity_id
_entity_poly.type
_entity_poly.pdbx_seq_one_letter_code
_entity_poly.pdbx_strand_id
1 'polypeptide(L)'
;MRRRWCAEFAVEEDKALALRRRVEELEELVRSSDALVTKAIAAKNEVESTLIHKCVALLNEKKAKIKSLQSSSKAPSRRDHADSAPDDSDDDKHASTDEDDEAEVASQAYSHLPVSQTHVTAKQVLDGADDDFLDML
;
A
#
# COMPACT_ATOMS: atom_id res chain seq x y z
N MET A 1 -21.58 -64.43 -3.37
CA MET A 1 -22.15 -63.10 -3.07
C MET A 1 -21.46 -62.44 -1.87
N ARG A 2 -21.46 -63.03 -0.66
CA ARG A 2 -20.87 -62.39 0.56
C ARG A 2 -19.41 -61.94 0.47
N ARG A 3 -18.53 -62.71 -0.19
CA ARG A 3 -17.10 -62.36 -0.32
C ARG A 3 -16.84 -61.09 -1.14
N ARG A 4 -17.68 -60.76 -2.13
CA ARG A 4 -17.51 -59.53 -2.94
C ARG A 4 -17.91 -58.29 -2.14
N TRP A 5 -19.02 -58.37 -1.42
CA TRP A 5 -19.47 -57.29 -0.54
C TRP A 5 -18.47 -56.95 0.56
N CYS A 6 -17.84 -57.96 1.21
CA CYS A 6 -16.80 -57.70 2.20
C CYS A 6 -15.56 -57.01 1.61
N ALA A 7 -15.19 -57.34 0.37
CA ALA A 7 -14.06 -56.70 -0.30
C ALA A 7 -14.38 -55.26 -0.70
N GLU A 8 -15.59 -54.99 -1.21
CA GLU A 8 -16.08 -53.64 -1.50
C GLU A 8 -16.14 -52.78 -0.23
N PHE A 9 -16.61 -53.35 0.88
CA PHE A 9 -16.66 -52.65 2.16
C PHE A 9 -15.26 -52.31 2.70
N ALA A 10 -14.30 -53.24 2.61
CA ALA A 10 -12.92 -52.98 3.03
C ALA A 10 -12.26 -51.86 2.22
N VAL A 11 -12.50 -51.83 0.89
CA VAL A 11 -12.02 -50.74 0.03
C VAL A 11 -12.64 -49.39 0.43
N GLU A 12 -13.92 -49.37 0.80
CA GLU A 12 -14.59 -48.15 1.23
C GLU A 12 -14.10 -47.68 2.61
N GLU A 13 -13.81 -48.60 3.51
CA GLU A 13 -13.19 -48.32 4.82
C GLU A 13 -11.78 -47.72 4.66
N ASP A 14 -10.96 -48.27 3.75
CA ASP A 14 -9.64 -47.74 3.43
C ASP A 14 -9.71 -46.31 2.85
N LYS A 15 -10.68 -46.05 1.95
CA LYS A 15 -10.93 -44.70 1.43
C LYS A 15 -11.35 -43.74 2.55
N ALA A 16 -12.23 -44.17 3.45
CA ALA A 16 -12.66 -43.35 4.57
C ALA A 16 -11.49 -42.98 5.49
N LEU A 17 -10.58 -43.93 5.75
CA LEU A 17 -9.36 -43.67 6.52
C LEU A 17 -8.40 -42.71 5.78
N ALA A 18 -8.23 -42.88 4.47
CA ALA A 18 -7.42 -41.98 3.65
C ALA A 18 -7.98 -40.54 3.66
N LEU A 19 -9.30 -40.39 3.54
CA LEU A 19 -9.97 -39.09 3.61
C LEU A 19 -9.80 -38.44 4.99
N ARG A 20 -9.90 -39.20 6.09
CA ARG A 20 -9.66 -38.66 7.44
C ARG A 20 -8.24 -38.13 7.60
N ARG A 21 -7.23 -38.90 7.17
CA ARG A 21 -5.83 -38.43 7.17
C ARG A 21 -5.67 -37.16 6.33
N ARG A 22 -6.32 -37.11 5.17
CA ARG A 22 -6.25 -35.93 4.30
C ARG A 22 -6.90 -34.71 4.94
N VAL A 23 -8.02 -34.87 5.64
CA VAL A 23 -8.65 -33.78 6.39
C VAL A 23 -7.73 -33.28 7.50
N GLU A 24 -7.11 -34.17 8.27
CA GLU A 24 -6.14 -33.80 9.32
C GLU A 24 -4.95 -33.01 8.75
N GLU A 25 -4.40 -33.43 7.61
CA GLU A 25 -3.34 -32.69 6.90
C GLU A 25 -3.78 -31.29 6.47
N LEU A 26 -5.00 -31.16 5.94
CA LEU A 26 -5.54 -29.88 5.50
C LEU A 26 -5.83 -28.95 6.68
N GLU A 27 -6.34 -29.49 7.80
CA GLU A 27 -6.55 -28.73 9.03
C GLU A 27 -5.22 -28.22 9.61
N GLU A 28 -4.17 -29.04 9.57
CA GLU A 28 -2.81 -28.61 9.95
C GLU A 28 -2.31 -27.50 9.03
N LEU A 29 -2.50 -27.65 7.73
CA LEU A 29 -2.09 -26.64 6.76
C LEU A 29 -2.80 -25.30 6.99
N VAL A 30 -4.13 -25.33 7.22
CA VAL A 30 -4.92 -24.14 7.54
C VAL A 30 -4.41 -23.48 8.83
N ARG A 31 -4.21 -24.26 9.90
CA ARG A 31 -3.68 -23.72 11.17
C ARG A 31 -2.29 -23.10 11.00
N SER A 32 -1.42 -23.72 10.20
CA SER A 32 -0.09 -23.19 9.89
C SER A 32 -0.16 -21.89 9.09
N SER A 33 -1.07 -21.83 8.11
CA SER A 33 -1.31 -20.64 7.30
C SER A 33 -1.82 -19.48 8.15
N ASP A 34 -2.80 -19.71 9.02
CA ASP A 34 -3.35 -18.68 9.91
C ASP A 34 -2.29 -18.13 10.87
N ALA A 35 -1.41 -19.00 11.37
CA ALA A 35 -0.28 -18.58 12.21
C ALA A 35 0.72 -17.70 11.43
N LEU A 36 0.98 -18.01 10.16
CA LEU A 36 1.84 -17.18 9.29
C LEU A 36 1.19 -15.83 8.99
N VAL A 37 -0.11 -15.80 8.68
CA VAL A 37 -0.86 -14.57 8.43
C VAL A 37 -0.83 -13.68 9.68
N THR A 38 -1.06 -14.24 10.85
CA THR A 38 -1.01 -13.50 12.13
C THR A 38 0.36 -12.89 12.36
N LYS A 39 1.44 -13.65 12.12
CA LYS A 39 2.81 -13.14 12.22
C LYS A 39 3.10 -12.04 11.20
N ALA A 40 2.63 -12.19 9.96
CA ALA A 40 2.82 -11.20 8.92
C ALA A 40 2.09 -9.88 9.24
N ILE A 41 0.87 -9.96 9.78
CA ILE A 41 0.12 -8.78 10.24
C ILE A 41 0.87 -8.08 11.38
N ALA A 42 1.38 -8.83 12.36
CA ALA A 42 2.14 -8.26 13.46
C ALA A 42 3.41 -7.54 12.97
N ALA A 43 4.18 -8.18 12.09
CA ALA A 43 5.39 -7.60 11.50
C ALA A 43 5.08 -6.34 10.67
N LYS A 44 4.00 -6.37 9.87
CA LYS A 44 3.53 -5.21 9.11
C LYS A 44 3.23 -4.04 10.05
N ASN A 45 2.44 -4.27 11.09
CA ASN A 45 2.05 -3.22 12.03
C ASN A 45 3.25 -2.62 12.78
N GLU A 46 4.25 -3.44 13.13
CA GLU A 46 5.49 -2.98 13.75
C GLU A 46 6.29 -2.06 12.81
N VAL A 47 6.43 -2.45 11.54
CA VAL A 47 7.12 -1.66 10.53
C VAL A 47 6.38 -0.35 10.26
N GLU A 48 5.06 -0.40 10.10
CA GLU A 48 4.22 0.79 9.90
C GLU A 48 4.32 1.75 11.09
N SER A 49 4.20 1.24 12.31
CA SER A 49 4.36 2.05 13.52
C SER A 49 5.73 2.72 13.55
N THR A 50 6.81 1.97 13.30
CA THR A 50 8.17 2.51 13.26
C THR A 50 8.32 3.61 12.22
N LEU A 51 7.75 3.41 11.03
CA LEU A 51 7.81 4.39 9.95
C LEU A 51 7.03 5.66 10.30
N ILE A 52 5.83 5.52 10.86
CA ILE A 52 5.01 6.66 11.32
C ILE A 52 5.79 7.49 12.34
N HIS A 53 6.40 6.84 13.34
CA HIS A 53 7.19 7.54 14.36
C HIS A 53 8.37 8.31 13.74
N LYS A 54 9.08 7.70 12.79
CA LYS A 54 10.18 8.37 12.07
C LYS A 54 9.69 9.56 11.25
N CYS A 55 8.59 9.42 10.53
CA CYS A 55 7.99 10.50 9.75
C CYS A 55 7.56 11.66 10.66
N VAL A 56 6.90 11.38 11.79
CA VAL A 56 6.48 12.39 12.77
C VAL A 56 7.70 13.11 13.37
N ALA A 57 8.76 12.38 13.69
CA ALA A 57 10.00 12.98 14.18
C ALA A 57 10.60 13.97 13.17
N LEU A 58 10.71 13.58 11.90
CA LEU A 58 11.19 14.44 10.83
C LEU A 58 10.30 15.67 10.62
N LEU A 59 8.97 15.50 10.62
CA LEU A 59 8.03 16.62 10.52
C LEU A 59 8.19 17.61 11.67
N ASN A 60 8.36 17.12 12.89
CA ASN A 60 8.59 17.95 14.07
C ASN A 60 9.93 18.70 14.00
N GLU A 61 10.99 18.04 13.53
CA GLU A 61 12.29 18.67 13.30
C GLU A 61 12.18 19.81 12.27
N LYS A 62 11.53 19.56 11.13
CA LYS A 62 11.31 20.59 10.10
C LYS A 62 10.44 21.73 10.61
N LYS A 63 9.37 21.43 11.36
CA LYS A 63 8.53 22.45 12.01
C LYS A 63 9.32 23.31 12.98
N ALA A 64 10.21 22.71 13.78
CA ALA A 64 11.09 23.44 14.69
C ALA A 64 12.08 24.33 13.92
N LYS A 65 12.66 23.82 12.83
CA LYS A 65 13.56 24.61 11.98
C LYS A 65 12.86 25.79 11.33
N ILE A 66 11.64 25.60 10.80
CA ILE A 66 10.82 26.69 10.25
C ILE A 66 10.57 27.77 11.31
N LYS A 67 10.16 27.38 12.53
CA LYS A 67 9.96 28.33 13.64
C LYS A 67 11.24 29.09 13.97
N SER A 68 12.38 28.40 14.02
CA SER A 68 13.69 29.02 14.26
C SER A 68 14.00 30.06 13.17
N LEU A 69 13.83 29.71 11.90
CA LEU A 69 14.05 30.62 10.77
C LEU A 69 13.09 31.82 10.79
N GLN A 70 11.81 31.60 11.10
CA GLN A 70 10.82 32.68 11.24
C GLN A 70 11.17 33.62 12.39
N SER A 71 11.61 33.09 13.53
CA SER A 71 12.05 33.92 14.66
C SER A 71 13.33 34.71 14.36
N SER A 72 14.26 34.17 13.56
CA SER A 72 15.47 34.89 13.16
C SER A 72 15.25 35.88 12.02
N SER A 73 14.27 35.60 11.13
CA SER A 73 13.91 36.47 10.01
C SER A 73 13.07 37.67 10.41
N LYS A 74 12.47 37.66 11.61
CA LYS A 74 11.71 38.80 12.14
C LYS A 74 12.67 39.85 12.72
N ALA A 75 13.51 40.42 11.86
CA ALA A 75 14.18 41.67 12.15
C ALA A 75 13.10 42.75 12.32
N PRO A 76 13.17 43.62 13.35
CA PRO A 76 12.24 44.73 13.46
C PRO A 76 12.53 45.70 12.31
N SER A 77 11.75 45.61 11.23
CA SER A 77 11.63 46.70 10.26
C SER A 77 10.95 47.86 10.97
N ARG A 78 11.73 48.62 11.74
CA ARG A 78 11.40 49.96 12.22
C ARG A 78 11.30 50.85 10.99
N ARG A 79 10.15 50.81 10.32
CA ARG A 79 9.65 51.96 9.59
C ARG A 79 8.90 52.77 10.63
N ASP A 80 9.61 53.71 11.24
CA ASP A 80 9.01 54.87 11.87
C ASP A 80 8.25 55.62 10.78
N HIS A 81 6.98 55.26 10.55
CA HIS A 81 6.04 56.10 9.82
C HIS A 81 4.97 56.55 10.81
N ALA A 82 5.16 57.79 11.24
CA ALA A 82 4.19 58.59 11.97
C ALA A 82 2.89 58.73 11.17
N ASP A 83 1.80 58.83 11.93
CA ASP A 83 0.52 59.47 11.61
C ASP A 83 0.03 59.42 10.15
N SER A 84 -0.98 58.59 9.90
CA SER A 84 -2.26 59.03 9.29
C SER A 84 -3.33 57.94 9.41
N ALA A 85 -4.55 58.37 9.71
CA ALA A 85 -5.75 57.60 9.98
C ALA A 85 -6.37 56.98 8.70
N PRO A 86 -7.46 56.18 8.79
CA PRO A 86 -7.86 55.21 7.77
C PRO A 86 -8.62 55.85 6.62
N ASP A 87 -8.36 55.40 5.40
CA ASP A 87 -9.20 55.73 4.24
C ASP A 87 -9.71 54.44 3.60
N ASP A 88 -11.03 54.38 3.46
CA ASP A 88 -11.81 53.33 2.84
C ASP A 88 -11.53 53.28 1.33
N SER A 89 -11.25 52.09 0.79
CA SER A 89 -11.61 51.76 -0.60
C SER A 89 -11.50 50.26 -0.85
N ASP A 90 -12.66 49.60 -0.87
CA ASP A 90 -12.89 48.43 -1.71
C ASP A 90 -12.73 48.83 -3.18
N ASP A 91 -11.91 48.11 -3.96
CA ASP A 91 -12.34 47.42 -5.20
C ASP A 91 -11.14 46.94 -6.05
N ASP A 92 -11.19 45.65 -6.36
CA ASP A 92 -10.82 44.98 -7.61
C ASP A 92 -9.52 45.34 -8.35
N LYS A 93 -8.62 44.34 -8.45
CA LYS A 93 -8.27 43.73 -9.76
C LYS A 93 -7.39 42.49 -9.65
N HIS A 94 -7.91 41.39 -10.19
CA HIS A 94 -7.15 40.24 -10.66
C HIS A 94 -6.26 40.59 -11.87
N ALA A 95 -4.99 40.15 -11.85
CA ALA A 95 -4.11 39.77 -12.98
C ALA A 95 -2.67 39.73 -12.43
N SER A 96 -1.79 38.78 -12.70
CA SER A 96 -1.66 37.72 -13.72
C SER A 96 -0.59 36.74 -13.18
N THR A 97 -0.86 35.44 -13.19
CA THR A 97 -0.20 34.45 -14.06
C THR A 97 1.31 34.61 -14.21
N ASP A 98 2.05 33.76 -13.51
CA ASP A 98 3.23 33.03 -13.98
C ASP A 98 3.73 32.27 -12.75
N GLU A 99 3.62 30.95 -12.74
CA GLU A 99 4.49 29.94 -12.08
C GLU A 99 3.75 28.57 -12.12
N ASP A 100 3.30 28.16 -13.31
CA ASP A 100 2.65 26.85 -13.55
C ASP A 100 3.61 25.86 -14.24
N ASP A 101 4.94 26.05 -14.10
CA ASP A 101 5.96 25.30 -14.86
C ASP A 101 6.88 24.40 -14.01
N GLU A 102 6.68 24.27 -12.70
CA GLU A 102 7.50 23.38 -11.86
C GLU A 102 6.88 22.01 -11.58
N ALA A 103 5.62 21.77 -11.94
CA ALA A 103 4.94 20.50 -11.66
C ALA A 103 5.26 19.38 -12.67
N GLU A 104 5.76 19.71 -13.87
CA GLU A 104 6.01 18.73 -14.95
C GLU A 104 7.37 18.01 -14.84
N VAL A 105 8.31 18.51 -14.03
CA VAL A 105 9.67 17.94 -13.95
C VAL A 105 9.74 16.71 -13.03
N ALA A 106 8.82 16.58 -12.07
CA ALA A 106 8.81 15.44 -11.15
C ALA A 106 8.41 14.11 -11.83
N SER A 107 7.65 14.17 -12.92
CA SER A 107 7.13 12.98 -13.63
C SER A 107 8.18 12.30 -14.52
N GLN A 108 9.29 12.98 -14.83
CA GLN A 108 10.34 12.44 -15.71
C GLN A 108 11.46 11.69 -14.97
N ALA A 109 11.50 11.75 -13.63
CA ALA A 109 12.58 11.14 -12.85
C ALA A 109 12.56 9.60 -12.85
N TYR A 110 11.46 8.97 -13.27
CA TYR A 110 11.27 7.51 -13.21
C TYR A 110 11.16 6.83 -14.58
N SER A 111 11.30 7.56 -15.69
CA SER A 111 11.18 7.01 -17.06
C SER A 111 12.37 6.14 -17.49
N HIS A 112 13.50 6.19 -16.76
CA HIS A 112 14.76 5.53 -17.13
C HIS A 112 15.18 4.41 -16.18
N LEU A 113 14.37 4.04 -15.18
CA LEU A 113 14.66 2.89 -14.35
C LEU A 113 14.35 1.61 -15.13
N PRO A 114 15.31 0.69 -15.33
CA PRO A 114 15.01 -0.62 -15.89
C PRO A 114 14.11 -1.36 -14.88
N VAL A 115 12.82 -1.42 -15.19
CA VAL A 115 11.86 -2.20 -14.42
C VAL A 115 12.13 -3.67 -14.73
N SER A 116 12.58 -4.43 -13.71
CA SER A 116 12.64 -5.88 -13.80
C SER A 116 11.23 -6.40 -14.10
N GLN A 117 11.02 -6.84 -15.33
CA GLN A 117 9.72 -7.22 -15.86
C GLN A 117 9.32 -8.60 -15.30
N THR A 118 8.83 -8.64 -14.05
CA THR A 118 8.27 -9.84 -13.41
C THR A 118 6.75 -9.81 -13.28
N HIS A 119 6.08 -8.86 -13.91
CA HIS A 119 4.61 -8.80 -13.93
C HIS A 119 4.09 -9.20 -15.30
N VAL A 120 3.55 -10.41 -15.37
CA VAL A 120 2.62 -10.81 -16.41
C VAL A 120 1.43 -9.86 -16.32
N THR A 121 1.10 -9.19 -17.42
CA THR A 121 -0.03 -8.27 -17.45
C THR A 121 -1.34 -9.05 -17.30
N ALA A 122 -2.34 -8.49 -16.61
CA ALA A 122 -3.65 -9.14 -16.46
C ALA A 122 -4.28 -9.54 -17.82
N LYS A 123 -3.92 -8.83 -18.89
CA LYS A 123 -4.29 -9.16 -20.27
C LYS A 123 -3.65 -10.47 -20.78
N GLN A 124 -2.38 -10.71 -20.49
CA GLN A 124 -1.70 -11.96 -20.85
C GLN A 124 -2.21 -13.19 -20.07
N VAL A 125 -2.79 -12.99 -18.89
CA VAL A 125 -3.44 -14.09 -18.14
C VAL A 125 -4.78 -14.49 -18.76
N LEU A 126 -5.49 -13.54 -19.37
CA LEU A 126 -6.78 -13.79 -20.03
C LEU A 126 -6.61 -14.33 -21.45
N ASP A 127 -5.65 -13.80 -22.23
CA ASP A 127 -5.41 -14.25 -23.62
C ASP A 127 -4.79 -15.67 -23.71
N GLY A 128 -4.40 -16.28 -22.59
CA GLY A 128 -3.77 -17.62 -22.55
C GLY A 128 -4.66 -18.74 -22.00
N ALA A 129 -5.91 -18.47 -21.65
CA ALA A 129 -6.78 -19.41 -20.93
C ALA A 129 -7.98 -19.94 -21.74
N ASP A 130 -7.98 -19.74 -23.07
CA ASP A 130 -9.17 -20.02 -23.89
C ASP A 130 -9.24 -21.42 -24.51
N ASP A 131 -8.20 -22.26 -24.42
CA ASP A 131 -8.24 -23.60 -25.06
C ASP A 131 -8.37 -24.79 -24.08
N ASP A 132 -7.95 -24.68 -22.82
CA ASP A 132 -7.93 -25.85 -21.92
C ASP A 132 -9.12 -25.92 -20.94
N PHE A 133 -9.91 -24.86 -20.79
CA PHE A 133 -11.03 -24.84 -19.84
C PHE A 133 -12.34 -25.41 -20.43
N LEU A 134 -12.49 -25.41 -21.74
CA LEU A 134 -13.71 -25.89 -22.42
C LEU A 134 -13.71 -27.40 -22.71
N ASP A 135 -12.55 -28.06 -22.65
CA ASP A 135 -12.43 -29.53 -22.82
C ASP A 135 -12.70 -30.32 -21.53
N MET A 136 -13.01 -29.64 -20.42
CA MET A 136 -13.33 -30.24 -19.10
C MET A 136 -14.81 -30.14 -18.68
N LEU A 137 -15.71 -29.83 -19.63
CA LEU A 137 -17.17 -29.90 -19.44
C LEU A 137 -17.78 -30.98 -20.35
#